data_AF-A0A8S1YC37-F1
#
_entry.id   AF-A0A8S1YC37-F1
#
_cell.length_a   1.000
_cell.length_b   1.000
_cell.length_c   1.000
_cell.angle_alpha   90.00
_cell.angle_beta   90.00
_cell.angle_gamma   90.00
#
_symmetry.space_group_name_H-M   'P 1'
#
loop_
_entity.id
_entity.type
_entity.pdbx_description
1 polymer ?
#
loop_
_entity_poly.entity_id
_entity_poly.type
_entity_poly.pdbx_seq_one_letter_code
_entity_poly.pdbx_strand_id
1 'polypeptide(L)'
;MIIFLVIAPALSYLIDQHYQPFNWFQYGDTVCYGVMFDAGSSGTRVYVYSWSCRENKTMAYINITEKTLEYKVEPGIDSFGKDLDSLKSYINDLIQFAYENVPYTMHKYTPIMLAATAGMRMIPTYYQIQIISTIRDIFRQSKFLFHRDDWCRIITGQEEVNWEQRIMNMHQLLIWEEDPLNWLLSLNPPQIRAKQI
;
A
#
# COMPACT_ATOMS: atom_id res chain seq x y z
N MET A 1 41.40 -25.79 -9.66
CA MET A 1 40.31 -26.43 -10.42
C MET A 1 39.00 -25.74 -9.98
N ILE A 2 38.85 -24.44 -10.22
CA ILE A 2 38.18 -23.79 -11.37
C ILE A 2 36.75 -24.32 -11.61
N ILE A 3 35.86 -24.18 -10.62
CA ILE A 3 34.41 -23.99 -10.82
C ILE A 3 33.87 -23.02 -9.74
N PHE A 4 34.50 -21.86 -9.55
CA PHE A 4 33.95 -20.80 -8.68
C PHE A 4 34.15 -19.38 -9.21
N LEU A 5 34.59 -19.21 -10.46
CA LEU A 5 34.94 -17.88 -11.01
C LEU A 5 34.04 -17.38 -12.15
N VAL A 6 32.93 -18.06 -12.48
CA VAL A 6 32.02 -17.58 -13.56
C VAL A 6 30.58 -17.35 -13.08
N ILE A 7 30.19 -17.86 -11.91
CA ILE A 7 28.82 -17.68 -11.41
C ILE A 7 28.67 -16.39 -10.60
N ALA A 8 29.72 -15.92 -9.92
CA ALA A 8 29.63 -14.72 -9.09
C ALA A 8 29.42 -13.42 -9.91
N PRO A 9 30.11 -13.19 -11.06
CA PRO A 9 29.86 -12.00 -11.87
C PRO A 9 28.54 -12.05 -12.65
N ALA A 10 28.11 -13.25 -13.08
CA ALA A 10 26.85 -13.41 -13.81
C ALA A 10 25.63 -13.33 -12.88
N LEU A 11 25.74 -13.85 -11.65
CA LEU A 11 24.69 -13.72 -10.64
C LEU A 11 24.68 -12.29 -10.06
N SER A 12 25.83 -11.63 -9.87
CA SER A 12 25.84 -10.22 -9.51
C SER A 12 25.29 -9.33 -10.63
N TYR A 13 25.59 -9.62 -11.91
CA TYR A 13 25.04 -8.89 -13.06
C TYR A 13 23.52 -9.12 -13.24
N LEU A 14 23.01 -10.33 -12.96
CA LEU A 14 21.57 -10.61 -12.96
C LEU A 14 20.86 -10.03 -11.74
N ILE A 15 21.53 -9.97 -10.59
CA ILE A 15 21.04 -9.25 -9.42
C ILE A 15 21.03 -7.75 -9.72
N ASP A 16 22.03 -7.15 -10.37
CA ASP A 16 22.09 -5.70 -10.66
C ASP A 16 21.11 -5.24 -11.77
N GLN A 17 20.76 -6.12 -12.72
CA GLN A 17 19.71 -5.84 -13.71
C GLN A 17 18.29 -5.92 -13.12
N HIS A 18 18.09 -6.68 -12.03
CA HIS A 18 16.80 -6.80 -11.34
C HIS A 18 16.70 -6.03 -10.01
N TYR A 19 17.82 -5.63 -9.41
CA TYR A 19 17.93 -4.59 -8.38
C TYR A 19 18.01 -3.24 -9.07
N GLN A 20 16.91 -2.82 -9.66
CA GLN A 20 16.62 -1.40 -9.56
C GLN A 20 16.21 -1.21 -8.10
N PRO A 21 16.98 -0.52 -7.21
CA PRO A 21 16.27 0.18 -6.16
C PRO A 21 15.29 1.03 -6.95
N PHE A 22 14.00 0.69 -6.89
CA PHE A 22 12.98 1.42 -7.59
C PHE A 22 13.18 2.88 -7.15
N ASN A 23 13.76 3.71 -8.02
CA ASN A 23 13.91 5.13 -7.76
C ASN A 23 12.52 5.72 -8.04
N TRP A 24 11.58 5.47 -7.13
CA TRP A 24 10.23 6.04 -7.17
C TRP A 24 10.26 7.57 -7.02
N PHE A 25 11.36 8.11 -6.47
CA PHE A 25 11.54 9.52 -6.24
C PHE A 25 12.45 10.07 -7.32
N GLN A 26 11.87 10.83 -8.23
CA GLN A 26 12.65 11.64 -9.15
C GLN A 26 13.49 12.60 -8.29
N TYR A 27 14.80 12.58 -8.48
CA TYR A 27 15.77 13.42 -7.77
C TYR A 27 15.36 14.89 -7.99
N GLY A 28 14.60 15.47 -7.06
CA GLY A 28 14.00 16.80 -7.17
C GLY A 28 12.64 16.99 -6.48
N ASP A 29 11.84 15.95 -6.29
CA ASP A 29 10.54 16.06 -5.61
C ASP A 29 10.72 15.98 -4.09
N THR A 30 10.40 17.07 -3.38
CA THR A 30 10.55 17.16 -1.92
C THR A 30 9.33 16.65 -1.16
N VAL A 31 8.21 16.34 -1.83
CA VAL A 31 6.94 15.96 -1.22
C VAL A 31 6.35 14.72 -1.89
N CYS A 32 5.99 13.76 -1.05
CA CYS A 32 5.41 12.46 -1.35
C CYS A 32 3.94 12.45 -0.94
N TYR A 33 3.15 11.57 -1.55
CA TYR A 33 1.72 11.50 -1.32
C TYR A 33 1.24 10.08 -1.10
N GLY A 34 0.08 9.93 -0.46
CA GLY A 34 -0.62 8.65 -0.30
C GLY A 34 -2.12 8.86 -0.24
N VAL A 35 -2.87 7.97 -0.88
CA VAL A 35 -4.33 8.03 -0.95
C VAL A 35 -4.92 6.84 -0.21
N MET A 36 -5.74 7.10 0.79
CA MET A 36 -6.35 6.06 1.63
C MET A 36 -7.86 6.20 1.68
N PHE A 37 -8.56 5.10 1.47
CA PHE A 37 -10.00 5.03 1.56
C PHE A 37 -10.40 4.28 2.85
N ASP A 38 -11.22 4.91 3.68
CA ASP A 38 -11.94 4.29 4.79
C ASP A 38 -13.39 4.09 4.38
N ALA A 39 -13.74 2.85 4.02
CA ALA A 39 -15.08 2.46 3.62
C ALA A 39 -15.88 1.97 4.83
N GLY A 40 -16.52 2.93 5.49
CA GLY A 40 -17.47 2.75 6.58
C GLY A 40 -18.88 2.38 6.11
N SER A 41 -19.70 1.86 7.02
CA SER A 41 -21.11 1.56 6.75
C SER A 41 -21.96 2.81 6.46
N SER A 42 -21.60 3.95 7.06
CA SER A 42 -22.30 5.23 6.83
C SER A 42 -21.80 5.99 5.60
N GLY A 43 -20.75 5.52 4.94
CA GLY A 43 -20.11 6.24 3.85
C GLY A 43 -18.62 5.94 3.77
N THR A 44 -18.02 6.35 2.66
CA THR A 44 -16.60 6.18 2.38
C THR A 44 -15.91 7.52 2.44
N ARG A 45 -14.79 7.56 3.15
CA ARG A 45 -13.90 8.71 3.21
C ARG A 45 -12.66 8.43 2.39
N VAL A 46 -12.24 9.37 1.57
CA VAL A 46 -10.92 9.38 0.94
C VAL A 46 -10.05 10.41 1.66
N TYR A 47 -8.82 10.01 1.98
CA TYR A 47 -7.79 10.82 2.58
C TYR A 47 -6.63 10.97 1.61
N VAL A 48 -6.15 12.20 1.44
CA VAL A 48 -4.90 12.49 0.75
C VAL A 48 -3.91 12.97 1.79
N TYR A 49 -2.85 12.17 1.98
CA TYR A 49 -1.72 12.48 2.84
C TYR A 49 -0.58 13.03 2.00
N SER A 50 0.17 13.96 2.57
CA SER A 50 1.45 14.41 2.02
C SER A 50 2.54 14.36 3.10
N TRP A 51 3.78 14.11 2.70
CA TRP A 51 4.92 14.15 3.60
C TRP A 51 6.20 14.47 2.83
N SER A 52 7.22 14.99 3.49
CA SER A 52 8.53 15.21 2.86
C SER A 52 9.15 13.90 2.33
N CYS A 53 9.48 13.83 1.03
CA CYS A 53 10.17 12.70 0.43
C CYS A 53 11.59 12.54 0.99
N ARG A 54 12.08 11.30 1.06
CA ARG A 54 13.42 11.00 1.58
C ARG A 54 14.50 11.21 0.53
N GLU A 55 15.58 11.89 0.92
CA GLU A 55 16.84 11.88 0.17
C GLU A 55 17.68 10.61 0.45
N ASN A 56 17.53 9.95 1.61
CA ASN A 56 18.39 8.83 2.05
C ASN A 56 17.63 7.64 2.71
N LYS A 57 18.23 6.43 2.66
CA LYS A 57 17.63 5.08 2.94
C LYS A 57 17.27 4.73 4.41
N THR A 58 17.37 5.61 5.39
CA THR A 58 17.16 5.25 6.83
C THR A 58 15.78 5.61 7.39
N MET A 59 14.74 4.79 7.15
CA MET A 59 13.38 4.76 7.75
C MET A 59 12.77 6.07 8.32
N ALA A 60 11.72 6.62 7.69
CA ALA A 60 11.07 7.84 8.21
C ALA A 60 10.02 7.41 9.21
N TYR A 61 10.05 8.07 10.36
CA TYR A 61 8.82 8.33 11.07
C TYR A 61 8.00 9.25 10.16
N ILE A 62 6.93 8.74 9.54
CA ILE A 62 5.95 9.63 8.90
C ILE A 62 5.45 10.53 10.02
N ASN A 63 5.76 11.82 9.97
CA ASN A 63 5.03 12.76 10.80
C ASN A 63 3.75 13.07 10.01
N ILE A 64 2.62 12.43 10.30
CA ILE A 64 1.30 12.71 9.65
C ILE A 64 0.83 14.16 9.95
N THR A 65 1.70 15.00 10.51
CA THR A 65 1.45 16.42 10.76
C THR A 65 1.36 17.27 9.49
N GLU A 66 1.76 16.76 8.32
CA GLU A 66 1.70 17.50 7.05
C GLU A 66 0.35 17.28 6.33
N LYS A 67 -0.66 18.05 6.78
CA LYS A 67 -1.94 18.35 6.11
C LYS A 67 -2.63 17.14 5.45
N THR A 68 -3.54 16.53 6.20
CA THR A 68 -4.51 15.58 5.64
C THR A 68 -5.68 16.33 5.01
N LEU A 69 -6.00 16.03 3.75
CA LEU A 69 -7.25 16.45 3.12
C LEU A 69 -8.21 15.27 3.08
N GLU A 70 -9.49 15.51 3.36
CA GLU A 70 -10.50 14.46 3.35
C GLU A 70 -11.73 14.86 2.54
N TYR A 71 -12.38 13.86 1.94
CA TYR A 71 -13.68 13.97 1.31
C TYR A 71 -14.51 12.72 1.61
N LYS A 72 -15.80 12.91 1.93
CA LYS A 72 -16.71 11.83 2.29
C LYS A 72 -17.90 11.79 1.35
N VAL A 73 -18.27 10.59 0.90
CA VAL A 73 -19.50 10.32 0.14
C VAL A 73 -20.33 9.26 0.87
N GLU A 74 -21.66 9.37 0.77
CA GLU A 74 -22.63 8.44 1.34
C GLU A 74 -23.48 7.83 0.20
N PRO A 75 -24.01 6.61 0.34
CA PRO A 75 -23.95 5.68 1.48
C PRO A 75 -22.63 4.90 1.55
N GLY A 76 -22.49 3.95 2.47
CA GLY A 76 -21.35 3.01 2.52
C GLY A 76 -21.31 2.05 1.34
N ILE A 77 -20.13 1.54 0.99
CA ILE A 77 -19.95 0.66 -0.18
C ILE A 77 -20.75 -0.65 -0.10
N ASP A 78 -21.14 -1.07 1.11
CA ASP A 78 -21.96 -2.26 1.37
C ASP A 78 -23.37 -2.15 0.77
N SER A 79 -23.82 -0.93 0.46
CA SER A 79 -25.11 -0.68 -0.18
C SER A 79 -25.15 -1.06 -1.67
N PHE A 80 -24.00 -1.25 -2.32
CA PHE A 80 -23.90 -1.41 -3.77
C PHE A 80 -23.82 -2.86 -4.26
N GLY A 81 -24.08 -3.85 -3.40
CA GLY A 81 -23.93 -5.27 -3.76
C GLY A 81 -24.70 -5.68 -5.03
N LYS A 82 -25.82 -5.02 -5.33
CA LYS A 82 -26.65 -5.30 -6.51
C LYS A 82 -26.47 -4.32 -7.67
N ASP A 83 -25.66 -3.27 -7.49
CA ASP A 83 -25.47 -2.19 -8.47
C ASP A 83 -24.00 -1.75 -8.52
N LEU A 84 -23.21 -2.54 -9.24
CA LEU A 84 -21.78 -2.32 -9.40
C LEU A 84 -21.46 -1.14 -10.32
N ASP A 85 -22.39 -0.69 -11.18
CA ASP A 85 -22.17 0.46 -12.05
C ASP A 85 -22.28 1.76 -11.26
N SER A 86 -23.24 1.85 -10.34
CA SER A 86 -23.29 2.94 -9.36
C SER A 86 -22.07 2.92 -8.44
N LEU A 87 -21.57 1.74 -8.03
CA LEU A 87 -20.32 1.63 -7.26
C LEU A 87 -19.12 2.22 -8.02
N LYS A 88 -19.00 1.96 -9.33
CA LYS A 88 -17.91 2.53 -10.14
C LYS A 88 -17.95 4.05 -10.12
N SER A 89 -19.12 4.62 -10.35
CA SER A 89 -19.30 6.09 -10.33
C SER A 89 -18.97 6.67 -8.96
N TYR A 90 -19.44 6.01 -7.89
CA TYR A 90 -19.18 6.37 -6.50
C TYR A 90 -17.67 6.39 -6.16
N ILE A 91 -16.93 5.35 -6.55
CA ILE A 91 -15.48 5.28 -6.28
C ILE A 91 -14.69 6.26 -7.14
N ASN A 92 -15.11 6.47 -8.40
CA ASN A 92 -14.45 7.42 -9.28
C ASN A 92 -14.59 8.87 -8.78
N ASP A 93 -15.70 9.23 -8.13
CA ASP A 93 -15.87 10.54 -7.49
C ASP A 93 -14.82 10.79 -6.38
N LEU A 94 -14.62 9.80 -5.52
CA LEU A 94 -13.57 9.83 -4.48
C LEU A 94 -12.15 9.84 -5.07
N ILE A 95 -11.89 9.11 -6.16
CA ILE A 95 -10.60 9.15 -6.87
C ILE A 95 -10.37 10.52 -7.52
N GLN A 96 -11.42 11.16 -8.02
CA GLN A 96 -11.34 12.48 -8.63
C GLN A 96 -10.88 13.53 -7.62
N PHE A 97 -11.41 13.49 -6.40
CA PHE A 97 -10.89 14.30 -5.29
C PHE A 97 -9.38 14.07 -5.05
N ALA A 98 -8.92 12.82 -5.11
CA ALA A 98 -7.48 12.53 -4.98
C ALA A 98 -6.66 13.10 -6.14
N TYR A 99 -7.16 13.04 -7.39
CA TYR A 99 -6.48 13.64 -8.54
C TYR A 99 -6.35 15.16 -8.46
N GLU A 100 -7.33 15.84 -7.85
CA GLU A 100 -7.30 17.29 -7.66
C GLU A 100 -6.27 17.74 -6.61
N ASN A 101 -5.91 16.85 -5.69
CA ASN A 101 -5.05 17.15 -4.54
C ASN A 101 -3.65 16.53 -4.62
N VAL A 102 -3.41 15.62 -5.57
CA VAL A 102 -2.09 15.05 -5.85
C VAL A 102 -1.58 15.57 -7.20
N PRO A 103 -0.37 16.16 -7.28
CA PRO A 103 0.23 16.58 -8.54
C PRO A 103 0.29 15.44 -9.57
N TYR A 104 -0.03 15.74 -10.83
CA TYR A 104 -0.08 14.75 -11.90
C TYR A 104 1.21 13.91 -12.04
N THR A 105 2.37 14.54 -11.87
CA THR A 105 3.69 13.87 -11.92
C THR A 105 3.87 12.80 -10.84
N MET A 106 3.17 12.96 -9.70
CA MET A 106 3.24 12.08 -8.54
C MET A 106 2.22 10.94 -8.59
N HIS A 107 1.23 10.95 -9.48
CA HIS A 107 0.17 9.93 -9.52
C HIS A 107 0.75 8.51 -9.55
N LYS A 108 1.66 8.21 -10.49
CA LYS A 108 2.27 6.88 -10.65
C LYS A 108 3.09 6.39 -9.45
N TYR A 109 3.46 7.28 -8.53
CA TYR A 109 4.25 6.98 -7.33
C TYR A 109 3.42 7.00 -6.05
N THR A 110 2.19 7.49 -6.14
CA THR A 110 1.32 7.68 -4.99
C THR A 110 0.51 6.40 -4.76
N PRO A 111 0.73 5.67 -3.65
CA PRO A 111 -0.05 4.48 -3.33
C PRO A 111 -1.52 4.84 -3.11
N ILE A 112 -2.41 3.99 -3.63
CA ILE A 112 -3.85 4.04 -3.37
C ILE A 112 -4.28 2.77 -2.64
N MET A 113 -4.99 2.92 -1.52
CA MET A 113 -5.42 1.80 -0.68
C MET A 113 -6.85 2.00 -0.18
N LEU A 114 -7.55 0.90 0.12
CA LEU A 114 -8.88 0.89 0.72
C LEU A 114 -8.99 -0.16 1.82
N ALA A 115 -9.46 0.26 2.99
CA ALA A 115 -10.03 -0.65 3.98
C ALA A 115 -11.54 -0.50 4.02
N ALA A 116 -12.22 -1.63 3.90
CA ALA A 116 -13.63 -1.74 4.21
C ALA A 116 -13.83 -2.32 5.62
N THR A 117 -14.73 -1.70 6.37
CA THR A 117 -14.90 -1.98 7.80
C THR A 117 -16.15 -2.85 8.07
N ALA A 118 -16.75 -2.71 9.24
CA ALA A 118 -17.88 -3.51 9.72
C ALA A 118 -19.04 -3.64 8.72
N GLY A 119 -19.40 -2.59 7.97
CA GLY A 119 -20.50 -2.62 6.98
C GLY A 119 -20.36 -3.77 5.98
N MET A 120 -19.17 -3.89 5.39
CA MET A 120 -18.86 -4.95 4.43
C MET A 120 -18.80 -6.34 5.05
N ARG A 121 -18.47 -6.46 6.34
CA ARG A 121 -18.48 -7.76 7.05
C ARG A 121 -19.89 -8.31 7.29
N MET A 122 -20.91 -7.44 7.24
CA MET A 122 -22.30 -7.80 7.55
C MET A 122 -23.12 -8.25 6.33
N ILE A 123 -22.63 -8.03 5.11
CA ILE A 123 -23.33 -8.44 3.88
C ILE A 123 -22.90 -9.85 3.43
N PRO A 124 -23.69 -10.55 2.60
CA PRO A 124 -23.29 -11.86 2.06
C PRO A 124 -21.93 -11.85 1.33
N THR A 125 -21.11 -12.88 1.55
CA THR A 125 -19.75 -13.01 0.98
C THR A 125 -19.70 -12.83 -0.54
N TYR A 126 -20.73 -13.25 -1.26
CA TYR A 126 -20.84 -13.05 -2.70
C TYR A 126 -20.74 -11.56 -3.08
N TYR A 127 -21.51 -10.70 -2.40
CA TYR A 127 -21.47 -9.26 -2.65
C TYR A 127 -20.17 -8.63 -2.16
N GLN A 128 -19.61 -9.12 -1.05
CA GLN A 128 -18.29 -8.68 -0.57
C GLN A 128 -17.22 -8.84 -1.66
N ILE A 129 -17.16 -10.03 -2.27
CA ILE A 129 -16.19 -10.36 -3.32
C ILE A 129 -16.40 -9.44 -4.53
N GLN A 130 -17.64 -9.27 -4.99
CA GLN A 130 -17.95 -8.46 -6.17
C GLN A 130 -17.61 -6.98 -5.99
N ILE A 131 -17.95 -6.40 -4.84
CA ILE A 131 -17.63 -5.00 -4.53
C ILE A 131 -16.12 -4.81 -4.49
N ILE A 132 -15.40 -5.64 -3.71
CA ILE A 132 -13.94 -5.50 -3.57
C ILE A 132 -13.22 -5.76 -4.89
N SER A 133 -13.63 -6.75 -5.68
CA SER A 133 -13.02 -7.01 -6.99
C SER A 133 -13.21 -5.83 -7.94
N THR A 134 -14.42 -5.26 -7.97
CA THR A 134 -14.73 -4.08 -8.80
C THR A 134 -13.87 -2.89 -8.40
N ILE A 135 -13.71 -2.62 -7.11
CA ILE A 135 -12.86 -1.52 -6.62
C ILE A 135 -11.39 -1.76 -7.01
N ARG A 136 -10.89 -2.99 -6.88
CA ARG A 136 -9.52 -3.33 -7.32
C ARG A 136 -9.33 -3.07 -8.81
N ASP A 137 -10.30 -3.41 -9.65
CA ASP A 137 -10.23 -3.14 -11.08
C ASP A 137 -10.19 -1.64 -11.38
N ILE A 138 -10.96 -0.83 -10.64
CA ILE A 138 -10.90 0.64 -10.74
C ILE A 138 -9.53 1.16 -10.31
N PHE A 139 -9.00 0.69 -9.19
CA PHE A 139 -7.68 1.12 -8.68
C PHE A 139 -6.56 0.76 -9.67
N ARG A 140 -6.59 -0.43 -10.28
CA ARG A 140 -5.64 -0.83 -11.34
C ARG A 140 -5.73 0.02 -12.60
N GLN A 141 -6.92 0.55 -12.92
CA GLN A 141 -7.15 1.42 -14.07
C GLN A 141 -6.85 2.89 -13.75
N SER A 142 -6.71 3.24 -12.47
CA SER A 142 -6.30 4.57 -12.04
C SER A 142 -4.83 4.84 -12.39
N LYS A 143 -4.43 6.11 -12.36
CA LYS A 143 -3.02 6.51 -12.53
C LYS A 143 -2.22 6.39 -11.24
N PHE A 144 -2.88 6.02 -10.13
CA PHE A 144 -2.24 5.82 -8.84
C PHE A 144 -1.56 4.45 -8.76
N LEU A 145 -0.58 4.33 -7.88
CA LEU A 145 0.14 3.08 -7.65
C LEU A 145 -0.76 2.12 -6.87
N PHE A 146 -1.24 1.07 -7.52
CA PHE A 146 -1.94 -0.04 -6.88
C PHE A 146 -1.17 -1.33 -7.11
N HIS A 147 -0.30 -1.69 -6.15
CA HIS A 147 0.68 -2.77 -6.36
C HIS A 147 0.11 -4.16 -6.11
N ARG A 148 -0.78 -4.33 -5.12
CA ARG A 148 -1.28 -5.65 -4.69
C ARG A 148 -2.75 -5.61 -4.30
N ASP A 149 -3.44 -6.73 -4.51
CA ASP A 149 -4.86 -6.89 -4.17
C ASP A 149 -5.17 -6.68 -2.68
N ASP A 150 -4.23 -7.00 -1.79
CA ASP A 150 -4.41 -6.81 -0.35
C ASP A 150 -4.39 -5.34 0.10
N TRP A 151 -4.07 -4.41 -0.82
CA TRP A 151 -4.21 -2.97 -0.59
C TRP A 151 -5.67 -2.49 -0.67
N CYS A 152 -6.57 -3.29 -1.24
CA CYS A 152 -8.02 -3.06 -1.22
C CYS A 152 -8.70 -4.30 -0.64
N ARG A 153 -9.11 -4.23 0.62
CA ARG A 153 -9.69 -5.39 1.32
C ARG A 153 -10.62 -5.01 2.46
N ILE A 154 -11.39 -5.99 2.90
CA ILE A 154 -12.16 -5.92 4.14
C ILE A 154 -11.20 -6.22 5.28
N ILE A 155 -11.19 -5.34 6.29
CA ILE A 155 -10.35 -5.49 7.47
C ILE A 155 -11.18 -5.98 8.66
N THR A 156 -10.53 -6.69 9.57
CA THR A 156 -11.14 -7.12 10.83
C THR A 156 -11.22 -5.97 11.83
N GLY A 157 -12.09 -6.04 12.83
CA GLY A 157 -12.19 -5.00 13.87
C GLY A 157 -10.88 -4.81 14.65
N GLN A 158 -10.08 -5.86 14.82
CA GLN A 158 -8.76 -5.74 15.44
C GLN A 158 -7.76 -4.98 14.55
N GLU A 159 -7.90 -5.11 13.23
CA GLU A 159 -7.09 -4.36 12.26
C GLU A 159 -7.55 -2.91 12.11
N GLU A 160 -8.84 -2.62 12.30
CA GLU A 160 -9.41 -1.27 12.34
C GLU A 160 -8.73 -0.43 13.44
N VAL A 161 -8.52 -1.02 14.62
CA VAL A 161 -7.80 -0.36 15.73
C VAL A 161 -6.36 -0.01 15.36
N ASN A 162 -5.73 -0.81 14.48
CA ASN A 162 -4.36 -0.61 14.03
C ASN A 162 -4.29 0.12 12.67
N TRP A 163 -5.40 0.66 12.19
CA TRP A 163 -5.49 1.23 10.84
C TRP A 163 -4.63 2.48 10.66
N GLU A 164 -4.62 3.35 11.67
CA GLU A 164 -3.75 4.54 11.68
C GLU A 164 -2.27 4.15 11.62
N GLN A 165 -1.87 3.10 12.33
CA GLN A 165 -0.51 2.55 12.24
C GLN A 165 -0.24 1.87 10.88
N ARG A 166 -1.26 1.37 10.18
CA ARG A 166 -1.11 0.86 8.80
C ARG A 166 -0.93 1.98 7.78
N ILE A 167 -1.59 3.12 7.96
CA ILE A 167 -1.33 4.34 7.16
C ILE A 167 0.13 4.76 7.34
N MET A 168 0.64 4.73 8.58
CA MET A 168 2.07 4.94 8.89
C MET A 168 3.00 3.94 8.20
N ASN A 169 2.55 2.68 8.09
CA ASN A 169 3.34 1.60 7.50
C ASN A 169 3.15 1.46 5.98
N MET A 170 2.22 2.19 5.35
CA MET A 170 2.07 2.23 3.88
C MET A 170 3.38 2.69 3.21
N HIS A 171 4.11 3.61 3.85
CA HIS A 171 5.47 4.00 3.46
C HIS A 171 6.50 2.88 3.66
N GLN A 172 6.35 2.04 4.68
CA GLN A 172 7.23 0.87 4.87
C GLN A 172 6.94 -0.20 3.82
N LEU A 173 5.68 -0.50 3.50
CA LEU A 173 5.34 -1.50 2.47
C LEU A 173 5.85 -1.15 1.06
N LEU A 174 6.11 0.13 0.79
CA LEU A 174 6.78 0.57 -0.44
C LEU A 174 8.30 0.36 -0.41
N ILE A 175 8.91 0.16 0.76
CA ILE A 175 10.37 0.04 0.94
C ILE A 175 10.78 -1.41 1.30
N TRP A 176 9.86 -2.26 1.74
CA TRP A 176 10.13 -3.63 2.17
C TRP A 176 9.58 -4.67 1.16
N GLU A 177 10.33 -4.95 0.10
CA GLU A 177 10.66 -6.36 -0.16
C GLU A 177 11.77 -6.68 0.85
N GLU A 178 11.51 -7.64 1.74
CA GLU A 178 12.43 -7.96 2.82
C GLU A 178 13.84 -8.27 2.30
N ASP A 179 14.85 -7.69 2.97
CA ASP A 179 16.24 -8.09 2.85
C ASP A 179 16.34 -9.62 3.01
N PRO A 180 16.71 -10.39 1.96
CA PRO A 180 16.76 -11.84 2.00
C PRO A 180 17.68 -12.40 3.10
N LEU A 181 18.63 -11.59 3.61
CA LEU A 181 19.52 -12.00 4.68
C LEU A 181 18.80 -12.22 6.02
N ASN A 182 17.80 -11.41 6.36
CA ASN A 182 17.13 -11.51 7.67
C ASN A 182 16.28 -12.78 7.79
N TRP A 183 15.65 -13.22 6.70
CA TRP A 183 14.96 -14.51 6.65
C TRP A 183 15.93 -15.70 6.80
N LEU A 184 17.07 -15.67 6.10
CA LEU A 184 18.12 -16.70 6.23
C LEU A 184 18.69 -16.80 7.65
N LEU A 185 18.84 -15.67 8.35
CA LEU A 185 19.28 -15.65 9.75
C LEU A 185 18.22 -16.17 10.73
N SER A 186 16.93 -16.04 10.40
CA SER A 186 15.82 -16.57 11.21
C SER A 186 15.64 -18.09 11.10
N LEU A 187 16.07 -18.69 9.98
CA LEU A 187 16.01 -20.14 9.75
C LEU A 187 17.14 -20.91 10.45
N ASN A 188 18.17 -20.22 10.93
CA ASN A 188 19.29 -20.81 11.68
C ASN A 188 19.62 -19.95 12.91
N PRO A 189 18.83 -20.04 13.99
CA PRO A 189 19.21 -19.37 15.23
C PRO A 189 20.56 -19.92 15.71
N PRO A 190 21.52 -19.08 16.12
CA PRO A 190 22.77 -19.55 16.67
C PRO A 190 22.47 -20.43 17.89
N GLN A 191 22.89 -21.69 17.85
CA GLN A 191 22.81 -22.57 19.00
C GLN A 191 23.64 -21.94 20.11
N ILE A 192 22.96 -21.41 21.12
CA ILE A 192 23.56 -21.03 22.39
C ILE A 192 24.14 -22.31 23.00
N ARG A 193 25.44 -22.53 22.83
CA ARG A 193 26.17 -23.54 23.60
C ARG A 193 26.21 -23.06 25.05
N ALA A 194 25.38 -23.69 25.87
CA ALA A 194 25.51 -23.67 27.31
C ALA A 194 26.91 -24.19 27.71
N LYS A 195 27.40 -23.62 28.81
CA LYS A 195 28.72 -23.74 29.44
C LYS A 195 29.30 -25.17 29.51
N GLN A 196 30.60 -25.26 29.25
CA GLN A 196 31.55 -26.07 30.03
C GLN A 196 32.83 -25.22 30.15
N ILE A 197 33.08 -24.58 31.29
CA ILE A 197 34.06 -24.94 32.35
C ILE A 197 33.58 -24.27 33.64
#